data_AF-A0A969QK21-F1
#
_entry.id   AF-A0A969QK21-F1
#
_cell.length_a   1.000
_cell.length_b   1.000
_cell.length_c   1.000
_cell.angle_alpha   90.00
_cell.angle_beta   90.00
_cell.angle_gamma   90.00
#
_symmetry.space_group_name_H-M   'P 1'
#
loop_
_entity.id
_entity.type
_entity.pdbx_description
1 polymer ?
#
loop_
_entity_poly.entity_id
_entity_poly.type
_entity_poly.pdbx_seq_one_letter_code
_entity_poly.pdbx_strand_id
1 'polypeptide(L)'
;MKFIPTRRHITTDLAGACPENPNYLQIRARMNRLVDRYLTIDILSQHLIDLPTQFSQPHVRKWEPIDWKSVSREQIVGVDPDLFIMLVAGATEIETPIREYSQETWNYMRSIHPGMAYFIGGTQNPDGSIATLGAWEKEERQHAPTFKKIYQQLTGEKLQPKPNSVNDYRSSDSALATVNKHTLSRISTEWGAVSIYLWLMAHSTGALQQAIAQPFQDEVNHLAKFWGFSRWAFAGSYYAQVKGSMKSLLTLAKHHRGERTEGNNVVGKATTVDAIELAFVFSRVMVRVRTWNRELSHTLLTHLFGQSPVAA
;
A
#
# COMPACT_ATOMS: atom_id res chain seq x y z
N MET A 1 45.06 -21.60 23.59
CA MET A 1 44.09 -20.54 23.28
C MET A 1 43.00 -21.12 22.37
N LYS A 2 41.81 -21.38 22.91
CA LYS A 2 40.63 -21.69 22.08
C LYS A 2 39.94 -20.35 21.79
N PHE A 3 39.89 -19.95 20.53
CA PHE A 3 39.05 -18.83 20.09
C PHE A 3 37.59 -19.21 20.39
N ILE A 4 36.99 -18.54 21.36
CA ILE A 4 35.54 -18.56 21.55
C ILE A 4 34.99 -17.68 20.42
N PRO A 5 34.10 -18.18 19.54
CA PRO A 5 33.47 -17.33 18.55
C PRO A 5 32.70 -16.23 19.28
N THR A 6 33.03 -14.98 18.97
CA THR A 6 32.27 -13.81 19.40
C THR A 6 30.79 -14.05 19.07
N ARG A 7 29.90 -13.80 20.05
CA ARG A 7 28.44 -13.86 19.83
C ARG A 7 28.14 -13.03 18.58
N ARG A 8 27.60 -13.66 17.53
CA ARG A 8 27.05 -12.93 16.37
C ARG A 8 26.05 -11.90 16.91
N HIS A 9 26.28 -10.61 16.64
CA HIS A 9 25.34 -9.57 17.04
C HIS A 9 24.02 -9.80 16.30
N ILE A 10 22.95 -10.02 17.06
CA ILE A 10 21.58 -10.11 16.54
C ILE A 10 20.89 -8.81 16.97
N THR A 11 20.58 -7.95 16.02
CA THR A 11 19.74 -6.77 16.27
C THR A 11 18.27 -7.19 16.19
N THR A 12 17.39 -6.50 16.92
CA THR A 12 15.93 -6.75 16.86
C THR A 12 15.23 -5.46 16.46
N ASP A 13 14.35 -5.53 15.46
CA ASP A 13 13.63 -4.39 14.89
C ASP A 13 12.13 -4.72 14.67
N LEU A 14 11.41 -3.91 13.85
CA LEU A 14 9.98 -4.11 13.58
C LEU A 14 9.68 -5.45 12.90
N ALA A 15 10.65 -6.03 12.18
CA ALA A 15 10.58 -7.33 11.54
C ALA A 15 11.22 -8.45 12.38
N GLY A 16 11.64 -8.16 13.62
CA GLY A 16 12.21 -9.12 14.56
C GLY A 16 13.73 -9.22 14.47
N ALA A 17 14.26 -10.41 14.74
CA ALA A 17 15.70 -10.65 14.75
C ALA A 17 16.30 -10.47 13.34
N CYS A 18 17.37 -9.68 13.25
CA CYS A 18 18.18 -9.50 12.07
C CYS A 18 19.64 -9.86 12.39
N PRO A 19 20.16 -11.00 11.90
CA PRO A 19 21.61 -11.19 11.86
C PRO A 19 22.23 -10.22 10.85
N GLU A 20 23.53 -9.95 10.95
CA GLU A 20 24.27 -9.05 10.05
C GLU A 20 24.12 -9.40 8.55
N ASN A 21 24.08 -10.70 8.23
CA ASN A 21 23.93 -11.19 6.87
C ASN A 21 22.77 -12.21 6.82
N PRO A 22 21.51 -11.76 6.75
CA PRO A 22 20.36 -12.65 6.79
C PRO A 22 20.28 -13.47 5.50
N ASN A 23 20.06 -14.77 5.63
CA ASN A 23 19.72 -15.63 4.50
C ASN A 23 18.22 -15.58 4.19
N TYR A 24 17.82 -16.21 3.08
CA TYR A 24 16.44 -16.31 2.62
C TYR A 24 15.43 -16.72 3.71
N LEU A 25 15.75 -17.75 4.52
CA LEU A 25 14.82 -18.20 5.57
C LEU A 25 14.65 -17.18 6.68
N GLN A 26 15.71 -16.42 6.98
CA GLN A 26 15.68 -15.34 7.98
C GLN A 26 14.89 -14.14 7.45
N ILE A 27 15.07 -13.75 6.19
CA ILE A 27 14.25 -12.73 5.52
C ILE A 27 12.77 -13.16 5.50
N ARG A 28 12.48 -14.43 5.16
CA ARG A 28 11.13 -14.96 5.17
C ARG A 28 10.49 -14.94 6.56
N ALA A 29 11.27 -15.21 7.61
CA ALA A 29 10.80 -15.08 8.99
C ALA A 29 10.49 -13.62 9.35
N ARG A 30 11.32 -12.68 8.89
CA ARG A 30 11.09 -11.23 9.03
C ARG A 30 9.78 -10.79 8.35
N MET A 31 9.56 -11.23 7.11
CA MET A 31 8.30 -10.97 6.37
C MET A 31 7.08 -11.53 7.12
N ASN A 32 7.13 -12.77 7.59
CA ASN A 32 6.02 -13.33 8.37
C ASN A 32 5.77 -12.54 9.65
N ARG A 33 6.81 -12.09 10.34
CA ARG A 33 6.63 -11.27 11.55
C ARG A 33 5.97 -9.93 11.26
N LEU A 34 6.31 -9.29 10.14
CA LEU A 34 5.64 -8.05 9.71
C LEU A 34 4.17 -8.32 9.36
N VAL A 35 3.89 -9.39 8.63
CA VAL A 35 2.51 -9.81 8.34
C VAL A 35 1.72 -10.06 9.63
N ASP A 36 2.31 -10.75 10.60
CA ASP A 36 1.66 -11.09 11.87
C ASP A 36 1.48 -9.85 12.77
N ARG A 37 2.34 -8.85 12.61
CA ARG A 37 2.28 -7.59 13.36
C ARG A 37 1.24 -6.62 12.82
N TYR A 38 1.09 -6.52 11.49
CA TYR A 38 0.32 -5.43 10.87
C TYR A 38 -0.92 -5.87 10.11
N LEU A 39 -1.07 -7.16 9.77
CA LEU A 39 -2.20 -7.67 8.98
C LEU A 39 -3.04 -8.67 9.79
N THR A 40 -3.24 -8.37 11.08
CA THR A 40 -4.16 -9.13 11.92
C THR A 40 -5.61 -8.80 11.57
N ILE A 41 -6.53 -9.70 11.95
CA ILE A 41 -7.97 -9.46 11.81
C ILE A 41 -8.37 -8.19 12.56
N ASP A 42 -7.83 -7.98 13.76
CA ASP A 42 -8.16 -6.83 14.60
C ASP A 42 -7.73 -5.51 13.94
N ILE A 43 -6.51 -5.45 13.38
CA ILE A 43 -6.01 -4.24 12.72
C ILE A 43 -6.84 -3.92 11.48
N LEU A 44 -7.05 -4.91 10.60
CA LEU A 44 -7.85 -4.70 9.38
C LEU A 44 -9.31 -4.31 9.70
N SER A 45 -9.90 -4.94 10.72
CA SER A 45 -11.25 -4.62 11.17
C SER A 45 -11.32 -3.22 11.78
N GLN A 46 -10.35 -2.83 12.61
CA GLN A 46 -10.32 -1.51 13.24
C GLN A 46 -10.24 -0.39 12.18
N HIS A 47 -9.43 -0.55 11.14
CA HIS A 47 -9.36 0.40 10.03
C HIS A 47 -10.69 0.55 9.29
N LEU A 48 -11.39 -0.56 9.06
CA LEU A 48 -12.69 -0.54 8.40
C LEU A 48 -13.80 0.04 9.30
N ILE A 49 -13.80 -0.30 10.59
CA ILE A 49 -14.78 0.14 11.58
C ILE A 49 -14.66 1.65 11.87
N ASP A 50 -13.46 2.22 11.77
CA ASP A 50 -13.24 3.65 11.95
C ASP A 50 -13.75 4.52 10.78
N LEU A 51 -13.96 3.92 9.60
CA LEU A 51 -14.30 4.65 8.38
C LEU A 51 -15.56 5.54 8.50
N PRO A 52 -16.68 5.12 9.14
CA PRO A 52 -17.83 6.00 9.34
C PRO A 52 -17.52 7.22 10.22
N THR A 53 -16.63 7.07 11.21
CA THR A 53 -16.15 8.21 12.00
C THR A 53 -15.40 9.18 11.10
N GLN A 54 -14.55 8.70 10.18
CA GLN A 54 -13.83 9.55 9.23
C GLN A 54 -14.73 10.26 8.21
N PHE A 55 -15.93 9.73 7.92
CA PHE A 55 -16.92 10.43 7.11
C PHE A 55 -17.47 11.67 7.81
N SER A 56 -17.64 11.62 9.13
CA SER A 56 -18.23 12.72 9.90
C SER A 56 -17.19 13.65 10.53
N GLN A 57 -16.04 13.09 10.91
CA GLN A 57 -14.92 13.76 11.56
C GLN A 57 -13.62 13.32 10.87
N PRO A 58 -13.26 13.95 9.73
CA PRO A 58 -12.05 13.59 9.01
C PRO A 58 -10.82 13.72 9.89
N HIS A 59 -10.09 12.61 10.01
CA HIS A 59 -8.84 12.55 10.76
C HIS A 59 -7.87 11.60 10.05
N VAL A 60 -6.59 11.76 10.32
CA VAL A 60 -5.50 10.97 9.72
C VAL A 60 -4.64 10.39 10.82
N ARG A 61 -4.00 9.25 10.56
CA ARG A 61 -3.04 8.69 11.50
C ARG A 61 -1.86 9.67 11.67
N LYS A 62 -1.50 9.97 12.92
CA LYS A 62 -0.27 10.72 13.20
C LYS A 62 0.93 9.80 12.99
N TRP A 63 1.82 10.18 12.08
CA TRP A 63 3.07 9.47 11.86
C TRP A 63 4.04 9.66 13.04
N GLU A 64 4.80 8.62 13.33
CA GLU A 64 5.91 8.73 14.27
C GLU A 64 7.04 9.59 13.68
N PRO A 65 7.75 10.39 14.49
CA PRO A 65 8.92 11.13 14.02
C PRO A 65 9.99 10.19 13.45
N ILE A 66 10.50 10.52 12.27
CA ILE A 66 11.57 9.75 11.61
C ILE A 66 12.92 10.45 11.87
N ASP A 67 13.90 9.70 12.40
CA ASP A 67 15.28 10.17 12.49
C ASP A 67 15.98 10.09 11.12
N TRP A 68 15.72 11.11 10.31
CA TRP A 68 16.24 11.21 8.95
C TRP A 68 17.77 11.23 8.86
N LYS A 69 18.49 11.61 9.92
CA LYS A 69 19.96 11.64 9.92
C LYS A 69 20.57 10.25 10.07
N SER A 70 19.81 9.31 10.61
CA SER A 70 20.22 7.93 10.84
C SER A 70 19.78 6.97 9.73
N VAL A 71 19.11 7.47 8.68
CA VAL A 71 18.77 6.68 7.49
C VAL A 71 20.05 6.50 6.67
N SER A 72 20.46 5.26 6.45
CA SER A 72 21.71 4.96 5.74
C SER A 72 21.63 3.68 4.90
N ARG A 73 22.55 3.53 3.95
CA ARG A 73 22.59 2.38 3.02
C ARG A 73 22.95 1.08 3.75
N GLU A 74 23.69 1.15 4.85
CA GLU A 74 24.06 0.00 5.70
C GLU A 74 22.85 -0.63 6.39
N GLN A 75 21.71 0.06 6.44
CA GLN A 75 20.47 -0.49 6.98
C GLN A 75 19.75 -1.43 6.01
N ILE A 76 20.20 -1.52 4.74
CA ILE A 76 19.67 -2.47 3.75
C ILE A 76 20.32 -3.84 3.96
N VAL A 77 19.50 -4.88 4.09
CA VAL A 77 19.97 -6.23 4.46
C VAL A 77 19.38 -7.31 3.55
N GLY A 78 20.19 -8.33 3.26
CA GLY A 78 19.73 -9.55 2.57
C GLY A 78 19.29 -9.36 1.12
N VAL A 79 19.56 -8.20 0.52
CA VAL A 79 19.29 -7.92 -0.90
C VAL A 79 20.32 -6.94 -1.46
N ASP A 80 20.46 -6.92 -2.79
CA ASP A 80 21.22 -5.89 -3.50
C ASP A 80 20.65 -4.49 -3.17
N PRO A 81 21.44 -3.57 -2.60
CA PRO A 81 20.99 -2.22 -2.28
C PRO A 81 20.49 -1.43 -3.49
N ASP A 82 21.00 -1.68 -4.69
CA ASP A 82 20.52 -1.01 -5.90
C ASP A 82 19.11 -1.45 -6.28
N LEU A 83 18.79 -2.75 -6.13
CA LEU A 83 17.43 -3.24 -6.34
C LEU A 83 16.48 -2.62 -5.32
N PHE A 84 16.90 -2.53 -4.05
CA PHE A 84 16.13 -1.87 -3.00
C PHE A 84 15.85 -0.40 -3.33
N ILE A 85 16.88 0.36 -3.68
CA ILE A 85 16.77 1.79 -4.03
C ILE A 85 15.89 1.99 -5.27
N MET A 86 15.96 1.08 -6.25
CA MET A 86 15.11 1.11 -7.43
C MET A 86 13.62 0.89 -7.08
N LEU A 87 13.32 0.01 -6.12
CA LEU A 87 11.95 -0.16 -5.62
C LEU A 87 11.46 1.05 -4.83
N VAL A 88 12.33 1.72 -4.06
CA VAL A 88 12.01 3.01 -3.41
C VAL A 88 11.70 4.10 -4.44
N ALA A 89 12.47 4.17 -5.52
CA ALA A 89 12.19 5.10 -6.62
C ALA A 89 10.85 4.79 -7.30
N GLY A 90 10.58 3.50 -7.58
CA GLY A 90 9.32 3.05 -8.15
C GLY A 90 8.10 3.34 -7.27
N ALA A 91 8.24 3.24 -5.93
CA ALA A 91 7.21 3.67 -4.99
C ALA A 91 6.90 5.16 -5.18
N THR A 92 7.92 6.02 -5.24
CA THR A 92 7.72 7.45 -5.48
C THR A 92 6.91 7.75 -6.75
N GLU A 93 7.21 7.08 -7.87
CA GLU A 93 6.53 7.31 -9.15
C GLU A 93 5.04 6.93 -9.08
N ILE A 94 4.70 5.85 -8.36
CA ILE A 94 3.32 5.45 -8.08
C ILE A 94 2.59 6.52 -7.27
N GLU A 95 3.25 7.09 -6.26
CA GLU A 95 2.61 8.05 -5.34
C GLU A 95 2.48 9.49 -5.89
N THR A 96 3.10 9.83 -7.02
CA THR A 96 3.28 11.24 -7.41
C THR A 96 2.02 11.93 -7.98
N PRO A 97 1.14 11.33 -8.80
CA PRO A 97 -0.08 11.99 -9.27
C PRO A 97 -1.27 11.75 -8.30
N ILE A 98 -1.03 11.92 -6.99
CA ILE A 98 -2.01 11.59 -5.97
C ILE A 98 -3.28 12.44 -6.07
N ARG A 99 -3.14 13.70 -6.49
CA ARG A 99 -4.29 14.58 -6.66
C ARG A 99 -5.23 14.06 -7.73
N GLU A 100 -4.66 13.62 -8.85
CA GLU A 100 -5.37 13.09 -9.99
C GLU A 100 -6.06 11.77 -9.61
N TYR A 101 -5.38 10.87 -8.88
CA TYR A 101 -5.99 9.65 -8.35
C TYR A 101 -7.11 9.91 -7.35
N SER A 102 -6.97 10.92 -6.49
CA SER A 102 -8.00 11.36 -5.56
C SER A 102 -9.24 11.82 -6.31
N GLN A 103 -9.06 12.68 -7.31
CA GLN A 103 -10.15 13.24 -8.09
C GLN A 103 -10.85 12.17 -8.95
N GLU A 104 -10.08 11.28 -9.57
CA GLU A 104 -10.61 10.15 -10.32
C GLU A 104 -11.47 9.27 -9.39
N THR A 105 -10.92 8.83 -8.26
CA THR A 105 -11.62 7.95 -7.33
C THR A 105 -12.83 8.62 -6.71
N TRP A 106 -12.75 9.91 -6.39
CA TRP A 106 -13.90 10.71 -5.95
C TRP A 106 -15.04 10.72 -6.97
N ASN A 107 -14.73 10.92 -8.25
CA ASN A 107 -15.72 10.92 -9.35
C ASN A 107 -16.45 9.58 -9.48
N TYR A 108 -15.72 8.46 -9.31
CA TYR A 108 -16.34 7.13 -9.29
C TYR A 108 -17.22 6.95 -8.04
N MET A 109 -16.68 7.20 -6.85
CA MET A 109 -17.35 6.86 -5.58
C MET A 109 -18.59 7.70 -5.30
N ARG A 110 -18.62 8.97 -5.71
CA ARG A 110 -19.76 9.86 -5.44
C ARG A 110 -21.08 9.35 -6.00
N SER A 111 -21.02 8.52 -7.05
CA SER A 111 -22.20 7.95 -7.71
C SER A 111 -22.91 6.87 -6.91
N ILE A 112 -22.22 6.21 -5.97
CA ILE A 112 -22.78 5.10 -5.20
C ILE A 112 -22.64 5.27 -3.68
N HIS A 113 -21.69 6.08 -3.19
CA HIS A 113 -21.50 6.33 -1.77
C HIS A 113 -20.83 7.70 -1.51
N PRO A 114 -21.61 8.77 -1.26
CA PRO A 114 -21.09 10.11 -1.00
C PRO A 114 -20.09 10.19 0.15
N GLY A 115 -20.29 9.42 1.24
CA GLY A 115 -19.33 9.37 2.36
C GLY A 115 -17.93 8.89 1.95
N MET A 116 -17.82 7.83 1.14
CA MET A 116 -16.56 7.35 0.61
C MET A 116 -15.90 8.37 -0.31
N ALA A 117 -16.67 9.05 -1.16
CA ALA A 117 -16.16 10.14 -1.98
C ALA A 117 -15.58 11.26 -1.11
N TYR A 118 -16.30 11.69 -0.07
CA TYR A 118 -15.82 12.69 0.88
C TYR A 118 -14.54 12.26 1.61
N PHE A 119 -14.46 11.00 2.07
CA PHE A 119 -13.24 10.44 2.65
C PHE A 119 -12.03 10.53 1.71
N ILE A 120 -12.24 10.25 0.41
CA ILE A 120 -11.19 10.26 -0.61
C ILE A 120 -10.72 11.68 -0.92
N GLY A 121 -11.62 12.51 -1.47
CA GLY A 121 -11.27 13.78 -2.10
C GLY A 121 -11.81 15.01 -1.38
N GLY A 122 -12.61 14.84 -0.33
CA GLY A 122 -13.22 15.95 0.42
C GLY A 122 -14.37 16.60 -0.35
N THR A 123 -14.44 17.93 -0.28
CA THR A 123 -15.49 18.73 -0.93
C THR A 123 -14.93 19.66 -2.00
N GLN A 124 -15.77 19.95 -2.98
CA GLN A 124 -15.51 20.91 -4.04
C GLN A 124 -16.43 22.12 -3.88
N ASN A 125 -15.94 23.29 -4.25
CA ASN A 125 -16.72 24.50 -4.46
C ASN A 125 -17.55 24.38 -5.74
N PRO A 126 -18.57 25.24 -5.95
CA PRO A 126 -19.39 25.23 -7.17
C PRO A 126 -18.61 25.43 -8.47
N ASP A 127 -17.45 26.08 -8.42
CA ASP A 127 -16.54 26.28 -9.55
C ASP A 127 -15.62 25.06 -9.83
N GLY A 128 -15.78 23.98 -9.07
CA GLY A 128 -14.96 22.76 -9.16
C GLY A 128 -13.64 22.83 -8.41
N SER A 129 -13.28 23.96 -7.79
CA SER A 129 -12.08 24.07 -6.96
C SER A 129 -12.23 23.28 -5.65
N ILE A 130 -11.12 22.80 -5.09
CA ILE A 130 -11.16 22.04 -3.83
C ILE A 130 -11.44 22.97 -2.65
N ALA A 131 -12.52 22.69 -1.93
CA ALA A 131 -12.86 23.39 -0.69
C ALA A 131 -12.20 22.71 0.52
N THR A 132 -12.21 21.38 0.57
CA THR A 132 -11.53 20.61 1.62
C THR A 132 -10.88 19.35 1.04
N LEU A 133 -9.75 18.93 1.62
CA LEU A 133 -9.12 17.65 1.28
C LEU A 133 -9.72 16.51 2.09
N GLY A 134 -9.94 15.38 1.42
CA GLY A 134 -10.30 14.11 2.06
C GLY A 134 -9.18 13.60 2.96
N ALA A 135 -9.52 12.72 3.91
CA ALA A 135 -8.55 12.12 4.82
C ALA A 135 -7.57 11.22 4.07
N TRP A 136 -8.04 10.44 3.10
CA TRP A 136 -7.20 9.59 2.25
C TRP A 136 -6.15 10.43 1.49
N GLU A 137 -6.57 11.49 0.77
CA GLU A 137 -5.62 12.32 0.03
C GLU A 137 -4.59 13.01 0.96
N LYS A 138 -4.98 13.38 2.18
CA LYS A 138 -4.04 13.93 3.18
C LYS A 138 -2.98 12.91 3.61
N GLU A 139 -3.36 11.65 3.80
CA GLU A 139 -2.43 10.56 4.14
C GLU A 139 -1.46 10.34 2.98
N GLU A 140 -1.98 10.11 1.79
CA GLU A 140 -1.23 9.77 0.57
C GLU A 140 -0.23 10.85 0.13
N ARG A 141 -0.56 12.13 0.33
CA ARG A 141 0.36 13.25 0.04
C ARG A 141 1.68 13.19 0.80
N GLN A 142 1.77 12.41 1.88
CA GLN A 142 2.98 12.24 2.66
C GLN A 142 3.89 11.12 2.11
N HIS A 143 3.37 10.21 1.29
CA HIS A 143 4.07 9.00 0.86
C HIS A 143 5.17 9.30 -0.15
N ALA A 144 4.84 9.96 -1.28
CA ALA A 144 5.81 10.37 -2.28
C ALA A 144 6.99 11.19 -1.68
N PRO A 145 6.75 12.25 -0.86
CA PRO A 145 7.83 12.99 -0.21
C PRO A 145 8.72 12.11 0.67
N THR A 146 8.14 11.11 1.35
CA THR A 146 8.87 10.19 2.22
C THR A 146 9.79 9.27 1.41
N PHE A 147 9.29 8.64 0.36
CA PHE A 147 10.13 7.81 -0.52
C PHE A 147 11.18 8.61 -1.28
N LYS A 148 10.88 9.84 -1.73
CA LYS A 148 11.89 10.77 -2.28
C LYS A 148 13.01 11.05 -1.30
N LYS A 149 12.66 11.27 -0.03
CA LYS A 149 13.64 11.57 1.01
C LYS A 149 14.46 10.34 1.38
N ILE A 150 13.84 9.16 1.46
CA ILE A 150 14.57 7.89 1.61
C ILE A 150 15.57 7.73 0.47
N TYR A 151 15.12 7.86 -0.78
CA TYR A 151 16.01 7.77 -1.96
C TYR A 151 17.20 8.73 -1.82
N GLN A 152 16.94 10.00 -1.52
CA GLN A 152 17.99 11.00 -1.36
C GLN A 152 18.98 10.67 -0.23
N GLN A 153 18.53 10.10 0.88
CA GLN A 153 19.44 9.66 1.96
C GLN A 153 20.31 8.47 1.52
N LEU A 154 19.76 7.56 0.72
CA LEU A 154 20.46 6.34 0.29
C LEU A 154 21.43 6.57 -0.88
N THR A 155 21.19 7.59 -1.71
CA THR A 155 21.98 7.86 -2.92
C THR A 155 22.76 9.17 -2.86
N GLY A 156 22.36 10.12 -2.02
CA GLY A 156 22.82 11.50 -2.07
C GLY A 156 22.17 12.33 -3.19
N GLU A 157 21.34 11.72 -4.04
CA GLU A 157 20.77 12.33 -5.24
C GLU A 157 19.29 12.67 -5.07
N LYS A 158 18.85 13.75 -5.70
CA LYS A 158 17.42 14.09 -5.74
C LYS A 158 16.73 13.32 -6.85
N LEU A 159 15.79 12.45 -6.48
CA LEU A 159 14.95 11.74 -7.44
C LEU A 159 14.11 12.71 -8.27
N GLN A 160 14.19 12.60 -9.59
CA GLN A 160 13.30 13.25 -10.54
C GLN A 160 12.26 12.22 -11.00
N PRO A 161 11.14 12.04 -10.30
CA PRO A 161 10.17 11.03 -10.67
C PRO A 161 9.51 11.38 -12.00
N LYS A 162 9.23 10.35 -12.80
CA LYS A 162 8.27 10.46 -13.89
C LYS A 162 6.90 10.04 -13.35
N PRO A 163 5.96 10.97 -13.14
CA PRO A 163 4.64 10.62 -12.66
C PRO A 163 3.95 9.70 -13.67
N ASN A 164 3.22 8.70 -13.17
CA ASN A 164 2.41 7.85 -14.03
C ASN A 164 1.24 8.62 -14.65
N SER A 165 0.78 8.16 -15.80
CA SER A 165 -0.45 8.68 -16.42
C SER A 165 -1.68 8.25 -15.60
N VAL A 166 -2.64 9.15 -15.38
CA VAL A 166 -3.94 8.84 -14.76
C VAL A 166 -4.98 8.66 -15.87
N ASN A 167 -5.86 7.67 -15.74
CA ASN A 167 -6.94 7.49 -16.71
C ASN A 167 -8.05 8.52 -16.42
N ASP A 168 -8.59 9.13 -17.48
CA ASP A 168 -9.79 9.96 -17.33
C ASP A 168 -11.00 9.12 -16.92
N TYR A 169 -11.88 9.70 -16.10
CA TYR A 169 -13.16 9.09 -15.75
C TYR A 169 -13.97 8.78 -17.01
N ARG A 170 -14.31 7.50 -17.19
CA ARG A 170 -15.19 7.05 -18.27
C ARG A 170 -16.54 6.66 -17.70
N SER A 171 -17.52 7.54 -17.84
CA SER A 171 -18.93 7.18 -17.63
C SER A 171 -19.31 6.03 -18.56
N SER A 172 -20.09 5.07 -18.06
CA SER A 172 -20.69 4.00 -18.86
C SER A 172 -22.16 3.84 -18.48
N ASP A 173 -22.91 3.10 -19.30
CA ASP A 173 -24.32 2.79 -19.08
C ASP A 173 -24.60 2.08 -17.75
N SER A 174 -23.57 1.51 -17.09
CA SER A 174 -23.67 0.92 -15.75
C SER A 174 -22.66 1.57 -14.79
N ALA A 175 -23.13 2.56 -14.01
CA ALA A 175 -22.35 3.20 -12.96
C ALA A 175 -21.75 2.15 -11.98
N LEU A 176 -22.55 1.16 -11.55
CA LEU A 176 -22.10 0.13 -10.62
C LEU A 176 -20.95 -0.73 -11.17
N ALA A 177 -21.02 -1.16 -12.44
CA ALA A 177 -19.95 -1.95 -13.06
C ALA A 177 -18.67 -1.12 -13.23
N THR A 178 -18.83 0.15 -13.62
CA THR A 178 -17.76 1.13 -13.77
C THR A 178 -17.06 1.40 -12.43
N VAL A 179 -17.81 1.63 -11.34
CA VAL A 179 -17.23 1.81 -9.99
C VAL A 179 -16.63 0.52 -9.44
N ASN A 180 -17.21 -0.66 -9.73
CA ASN A 180 -16.62 -1.94 -9.36
C ASN A 180 -15.23 -2.11 -9.97
N LYS A 181 -15.10 -1.89 -11.29
CA LYS A 181 -13.82 -1.96 -11.99
C LYS A 181 -12.78 -1.01 -11.38
N HIS A 182 -13.18 0.23 -11.07
CA HIS A 182 -12.31 1.21 -10.42
C HIS A 182 -11.88 0.76 -9.02
N THR A 183 -12.84 0.30 -8.21
CA THR A 183 -12.59 -0.19 -6.84
C THR A 183 -11.60 -1.36 -6.86
N LEU A 184 -11.77 -2.32 -7.78
CA LEU A 184 -10.83 -3.43 -7.94
C LEU A 184 -9.42 -2.96 -8.32
N SER A 185 -9.31 -1.88 -9.11
CA SER A 185 -8.03 -1.26 -9.43
C SER A 185 -7.38 -0.60 -8.20
N ARG A 186 -8.13 0.13 -7.38
CA ARG A 186 -7.60 0.68 -6.11
C ARG A 186 -7.16 -0.41 -5.16
N ILE A 187 -7.94 -1.48 -4.99
CA ILE A 187 -7.53 -2.66 -4.21
C ILE A 187 -6.20 -3.22 -4.73
N SER A 188 -5.98 -3.27 -6.04
CA SER A 188 -4.71 -3.72 -6.62
C SER A 188 -3.55 -2.79 -6.28
N THR A 189 -3.77 -1.48 -6.32
CA THR A 189 -2.76 -0.48 -5.94
C THR A 189 -2.39 -0.65 -4.48
N GLU A 190 -3.36 -0.66 -3.56
CA GLU A 190 -3.04 -0.73 -2.12
C GLU A 190 -2.42 -2.08 -1.78
N TRP A 191 -2.92 -3.17 -2.37
CA TRP A 191 -2.32 -4.49 -2.19
C TRP A 191 -0.88 -4.54 -2.71
N GLY A 192 -0.61 -3.91 -3.85
CA GLY A 192 0.73 -3.75 -4.41
C GLY A 192 1.64 -2.97 -3.47
N ALA A 193 1.18 -1.82 -2.98
CA ALA A 193 1.91 -0.95 -2.07
C ALA A 193 2.20 -1.65 -0.72
N VAL A 194 1.19 -2.23 -0.06
CA VAL A 194 1.35 -3.05 1.16
C VAL A 194 2.41 -4.14 0.93
N SER A 195 2.38 -4.83 -0.21
CA SER A 195 3.29 -5.94 -0.49
C SER A 195 4.73 -5.46 -0.74
N ILE A 196 4.92 -4.40 -1.53
CA ILE A 196 6.24 -3.84 -1.81
C ILE A 196 6.84 -3.22 -0.55
N TYR A 197 6.05 -2.46 0.21
CA TYR A 197 6.54 -1.78 1.41
C TYR A 197 6.87 -2.79 2.52
N LEU A 198 6.10 -3.88 2.64
CA LEU A 198 6.45 -4.98 3.55
C LEU A 198 7.76 -5.66 3.14
N TRP A 199 7.98 -5.89 1.84
CA TRP A 199 9.25 -6.43 1.34
C TRP A 199 10.41 -5.46 1.66
N LEU A 200 10.26 -4.16 1.40
CA LEU A 200 11.25 -3.13 1.75
C LEU A 200 11.52 -3.09 3.27
N MET A 201 10.49 -3.24 4.11
CA MET A 201 10.65 -3.34 5.56
C MET A 201 11.40 -4.60 5.99
N ALA A 202 11.16 -5.75 5.34
CA ALA A 202 11.87 -6.99 5.65
C ALA A 202 13.37 -6.89 5.31
N HIS A 203 13.71 -6.14 4.26
CA HIS A 203 15.06 -5.87 3.80
C HIS A 203 15.67 -4.56 4.33
N SER A 204 15.08 -3.95 5.35
CA SER A 204 15.65 -2.79 6.03
C SER A 204 15.63 -2.95 7.53
N THR A 205 16.44 -2.14 8.22
CA THR A 205 16.53 -2.07 9.68
C THR A 205 16.52 -0.61 10.15
N GLY A 206 16.46 -0.38 11.46
CA GLY A 206 16.67 0.94 12.05
C GLY A 206 15.74 2.05 11.53
N ALA A 207 16.29 3.25 11.32
CA ALA A 207 15.53 4.43 10.92
C ALA A 207 14.95 4.30 9.50
N LEU A 208 15.64 3.60 8.58
CA LEU A 208 15.12 3.29 7.25
C LEU A 208 13.83 2.46 7.34
N GLN A 209 13.83 1.40 8.14
CA GLN A 209 12.64 0.56 8.34
C GLN A 209 11.48 1.35 8.96
N GLN A 210 11.78 2.21 9.94
CA GLN A 210 10.77 3.08 10.57
C GLN A 210 10.17 4.10 9.58
N ALA A 211 10.99 4.65 8.68
CA ALA A 211 10.53 5.57 7.64
C ALA A 211 9.56 4.90 6.66
N ILE A 212 9.84 3.66 6.26
CA ILE A 212 8.96 2.87 5.36
C ILE A 212 7.70 2.40 6.09
N ALA A 213 7.79 2.12 7.39
CA ALA A 213 6.66 1.68 8.20
C ALA A 213 5.52 2.70 8.26
N GLN A 214 5.78 3.98 8.02
CA GLN A 214 4.74 5.01 8.05
C GLN A 214 3.79 4.90 6.85
N PRO A 215 4.23 5.07 5.58
CA PRO A 215 3.34 4.88 4.44
C PRO A 215 2.74 3.46 4.41
N PHE A 216 3.51 2.43 4.78
CA PHE A 216 2.99 1.05 4.87
C PHE A 216 1.75 0.90 5.76
N GLN A 217 1.69 1.54 6.92
CA GLN A 217 0.53 1.46 7.81
C GLN A 217 -0.69 2.17 7.21
N ASP A 218 -0.48 3.25 6.47
CA ASP A 218 -1.56 3.94 5.75
C ASP A 218 -2.10 3.04 4.62
N GLU A 219 -1.22 2.33 3.91
CA GLU A 219 -1.63 1.38 2.88
C GLU A 219 -2.46 0.20 3.42
N VAL A 220 -2.10 -0.31 4.61
CA VAL A 220 -2.91 -1.35 5.28
C VAL A 220 -4.31 -0.82 5.60
N ASN A 221 -4.40 0.42 6.07
CA ASN A 221 -5.65 1.12 6.33
C ASN A 221 -6.49 1.29 5.06
N HIS A 222 -5.87 1.74 3.97
CA HIS A 222 -6.55 1.96 2.68
C HIS A 222 -7.03 0.64 2.07
N LEU A 223 -6.19 -0.39 2.08
CA LEU A 223 -6.55 -1.73 1.61
C LEU A 223 -7.78 -2.27 2.35
N ALA A 224 -7.82 -2.14 3.68
CA ALA A 224 -8.97 -2.57 4.47
C ALA A 224 -10.26 -1.82 4.06
N LYS A 225 -10.19 -0.51 3.88
CA LYS A 225 -11.33 0.33 3.51
C LYS A 225 -11.86 0.01 2.12
N PHE A 226 -10.99 -0.04 1.11
CA PHE A 226 -11.40 -0.39 -0.25
C PHE A 226 -11.92 -1.83 -0.36
N TRP A 227 -11.32 -2.77 0.38
CA TRP A 227 -11.78 -4.15 0.42
C TRP A 227 -13.16 -4.29 1.05
N GLY A 228 -13.37 -3.70 2.22
CA GLY A 228 -14.66 -3.69 2.92
C GLY A 228 -15.75 -3.02 2.07
N PHE A 229 -15.42 -1.88 1.46
CA PHE A 229 -16.31 -1.20 0.52
C PHE A 229 -16.68 -2.08 -0.67
N SER A 230 -15.71 -2.77 -1.28
CA SER A 230 -15.98 -3.68 -2.41
C SER A 230 -16.90 -4.84 -2.00
N ARG A 231 -16.70 -5.41 -0.81
CA ARG A 231 -17.55 -6.50 -0.27
C ARG A 231 -18.96 -6.04 0.03
N TRP A 232 -19.14 -4.80 0.45
CA TRP A 232 -20.45 -4.19 0.68
C TRP A 232 -21.16 -3.85 -0.64
N ALA A 233 -20.47 -3.15 -1.54
CA ALA A 233 -21.08 -2.56 -2.74
C ALA A 233 -21.37 -3.57 -3.85
N PHE A 234 -20.56 -4.63 -3.95
CA PHE A 234 -20.59 -5.56 -5.07
C PHE A 234 -20.72 -6.98 -4.55
N ALA A 235 -21.80 -7.69 -4.92
CA ALA A 235 -22.08 -9.08 -4.54
C ALA A 235 -21.07 -10.12 -5.10
N GLY A 236 -19.86 -9.67 -5.47
CA GLY A 236 -18.77 -10.50 -5.95
C GLY A 236 -18.28 -11.45 -4.86
N SER A 237 -17.99 -12.69 -5.26
CA SER A 237 -17.26 -13.62 -4.40
C SER A 237 -15.84 -13.10 -4.15
N TYR A 238 -15.23 -13.53 -3.03
CA TYR A 238 -13.82 -13.28 -2.75
C TYR A 238 -12.92 -13.61 -3.95
N TYR A 239 -13.19 -14.74 -4.62
CA TYR A 239 -12.41 -15.15 -5.80
C TYR A 239 -12.57 -14.18 -6.97
N ALA A 240 -13.78 -13.67 -7.22
CA ALA A 240 -14.00 -12.68 -8.26
C ALA A 240 -13.24 -11.38 -7.96
N GLN A 241 -13.22 -10.93 -6.70
CA GLN A 241 -12.45 -9.76 -6.27
C GLN A 241 -10.95 -9.99 -6.49
N VAL A 242 -10.38 -11.11 -6.00
CA VAL A 242 -8.96 -11.43 -6.19
C VAL A 242 -8.60 -11.55 -7.67
N LYS A 243 -9.42 -12.22 -8.48
CA LYS A 243 -9.17 -12.36 -9.93
C LYS A 243 -9.18 -10.99 -10.61
N GLY A 244 -10.15 -10.14 -10.26
CA GLY A 244 -10.26 -8.77 -10.76
C GLY A 244 -9.02 -7.94 -10.39
N SER A 245 -8.66 -7.93 -9.10
CA SER A 245 -7.50 -7.20 -8.60
C SER A 245 -6.17 -7.74 -9.16
N MET A 246 -6.01 -9.05 -9.32
CA MET A 246 -4.81 -9.61 -9.96
C MET A 246 -4.71 -9.17 -11.42
N LYS A 247 -5.83 -9.18 -12.16
CA LYS A 247 -5.84 -8.70 -13.55
C LYS A 247 -5.44 -7.23 -13.62
N SER A 248 -6.02 -6.39 -12.77
CA SER A 248 -5.67 -4.97 -12.70
C SER A 248 -4.20 -4.74 -12.31
N LEU A 249 -3.68 -5.49 -11.34
CA LEU A 249 -2.28 -5.44 -10.94
C LEU A 249 -1.34 -5.78 -12.10
N LEU A 250 -1.64 -6.84 -12.86
CA LEU A 250 -0.85 -7.23 -14.04
C LEU A 250 -0.93 -6.17 -15.15
N THR A 251 -2.08 -5.54 -15.34
CA THR A 251 -2.25 -4.44 -16.29
C THR A 251 -1.42 -3.21 -15.88
N LEU A 252 -1.51 -2.80 -14.61
CA LEU A 252 -0.72 -1.70 -14.04
C LEU A 252 0.78 -1.98 -14.18
N ALA A 253 1.23 -3.18 -13.81
CA ALA A 253 2.63 -3.58 -13.93
C ALA A 253 3.15 -3.51 -15.37
N LYS A 254 2.33 -3.90 -16.36
CA LYS A 254 2.67 -3.78 -17.79
C LYS A 254 2.74 -2.32 -18.24
N HIS A 255 1.77 -1.51 -17.84
CA HIS A 255 1.71 -0.10 -18.21
C HIS A 255 2.90 0.67 -17.65
N HIS A 256 3.17 0.52 -16.35
CA HIS A 256 4.30 1.18 -15.69
C HIS A 256 5.65 0.67 -16.16
N ARG A 257 5.79 -0.58 -16.66
CA ARG A 257 7.06 -1.02 -17.25
C ARG A 257 7.49 -0.12 -18.43
N GLY A 258 6.53 0.41 -19.19
CA GLY A 258 6.82 1.33 -20.31
C GLY A 258 7.08 2.78 -19.89
N GLU A 259 6.58 3.22 -18.73
CA GLU A 259 6.67 4.61 -18.27
C GLU A 259 7.83 4.86 -17.27
N ARG A 260 8.28 3.81 -16.57
CA ARG A 260 9.28 3.91 -15.50
C ARG A 260 10.67 4.28 -16.02
N THR A 261 11.34 5.16 -15.28
CA THR A 261 12.72 5.57 -15.56
C THR A 261 13.68 4.36 -15.55
N GLU A 262 13.40 3.34 -14.73
CA GLU A 262 14.25 2.16 -14.54
C GLU A 262 13.54 0.82 -14.86
N GLY A 263 12.39 0.84 -15.55
CA GLY A 263 11.48 -0.31 -15.68
C GLY A 263 12.11 -1.59 -16.30
N ASN A 264 13.05 -1.41 -17.22
CA ASN A 264 13.80 -2.52 -17.84
C ASN A 264 15.01 -2.97 -17.01
N ASN A 265 15.54 -2.11 -16.14
CA ASN A 265 16.70 -2.41 -15.29
C ASN A 265 16.31 -3.25 -14.06
N VAL A 266 15.05 -3.15 -13.57
CA VAL A 266 14.54 -3.99 -12.47
C VAL A 266 14.67 -5.47 -12.78
N VAL A 267 14.28 -5.88 -14.00
CA VAL A 267 14.30 -7.29 -14.43
C VAL A 267 15.73 -7.80 -14.61
N GLY A 268 16.67 -6.92 -14.93
CA GLY A 268 18.10 -7.27 -15.04
C GLY A 268 18.81 -7.40 -13.70
N LYS A 269 18.33 -6.72 -12.65
CA LYS A 269 18.94 -6.75 -11.29
C LYS A 269 18.26 -7.73 -10.33
N ALA A 270 16.97 -8.00 -10.50
CA ALA A 270 16.24 -8.92 -9.63
C ALA A 270 16.70 -10.37 -9.85
N THR A 271 17.08 -11.04 -8.76
CA THR A 271 17.35 -12.47 -8.76
C THR A 271 16.06 -13.28 -8.74
N THR A 272 16.18 -14.59 -8.98
CA THR A 272 15.05 -15.52 -8.80
C THR A 272 14.57 -15.55 -7.34
N VAL A 273 15.46 -15.33 -6.37
CA VAL A 273 15.09 -15.29 -4.94
C VAL A 273 14.21 -14.08 -4.66
N ASP A 274 14.57 -12.90 -5.16
CA ASP A 274 13.77 -11.67 -4.99
C ASP A 274 12.36 -11.84 -5.57
N ALA A 275 12.25 -12.48 -6.74
CA ALA A 275 10.96 -12.79 -7.36
C ALA A 275 10.13 -13.76 -6.51
N ILE A 276 10.76 -14.78 -5.91
CA ILE A 276 10.10 -15.72 -4.99
C ILE A 276 9.63 -15.00 -3.72
N GLU A 277 10.45 -14.10 -3.18
CA GLU A 277 10.12 -13.32 -1.98
C GLU A 277 8.95 -12.35 -2.23
N LEU A 278 8.97 -11.61 -3.34
CA LEU A 278 7.85 -10.78 -3.74
C LEU A 278 6.58 -11.62 -3.91
N ALA A 279 6.64 -12.72 -4.67
CA ALA A 279 5.49 -13.61 -4.83
C ALA A 279 4.99 -14.16 -3.48
N PHE A 280 5.90 -14.48 -2.57
CA PHE A 280 5.58 -14.90 -1.21
C PHE A 280 4.84 -13.80 -0.44
N VAL A 281 5.35 -12.57 -0.41
CA VAL A 281 4.73 -11.45 0.30
C VAL A 281 3.34 -11.15 -0.26
N PHE A 282 3.20 -11.01 -1.58
CA PHE A 282 1.90 -10.79 -2.23
C PHE A 282 0.89 -11.87 -1.83
N SER A 283 1.32 -13.13 -1.83
CA SER A 283 0.47 -14.26 -1.43
C SER A 283 0.09 -14.22 0.05
N ARG A 284 1.02 -13.86 0.94
CA ARG A 284 0.78 -13.81 2.39
C ARG A 284 -0.17 -12.68 2.79
N VAL A 285 -0.06 -11.52 2.16
CA VAL A 285 -1.03 -10.42 2.33
C VAL A 285 -2.43 -10.92 1.97
N MET A 286 -2.58 -11.58 0.81
CA MET A 286 -3.89 -12.10 0.41
C MET A 286 -4.42 -13.23 1.28
N VAL A 287 -3.55 -14.07 1.86
CA VAL A 287 -3.99 -15.08 2.85
C VAL A 287 -4.58 -14.41 4.09
N ARG A 288 -3.98 -13.30 4.56
CA ARG A 288 -4.54 -12.52 5.68
C ARG A 288 -5.86 -11.87 5.31
N VAL A 289 -5.92 -11.21 4.17
CA VAL A 289 -7.16 -10.59 3.65
C VAL A 289 -8.26 -11.64 3.44
N ARG A 290 -7.95 -12.83 2.93
CA ARG A 290 -8.90 -13.94 2.80
C ARG A 290 -9.50 -14.35 4.13
N THR A 291 -8.65 -14.46 5.15
CA THR A 291 -9.06 -14.89 6.48
C THR A 291 -9.98 -13.83 7.09
N TRP A 292 -9.55 -12.57 7.06
CA TRP A 292 -10.34 -11.43 7.50
C TRP A 292 -11.66 -11.27 6.73
N ASN A 293 -11.67 -11.49 5.42
CA ASN A 293 -12.86 -11.39 4.57
C ASN A 293 -14.01 -12.30 5.03
N ARG A 294 -13.71 -13.40 5.71
CA ARG A 294 -14.73 -14.31 6.26
C ARG A 294 -15.44 -13.73 7.48
N GLU A 295 -14.81 -12.79 8.17
CA GLU A 295 -15.37 -12.08 9.33
C GLU A 295 -16.26 -10.89 8.92
N LEU A 296 -16.20 -10.48 7.64
CA LEU A 296 -17.00 -9.37 7.10
C LEU A 296 -18.44 -9.83 6.82
N SER A 297 -19.26 -9.83 7.88
CA SER A 297 -20.69 -10.14 7.80
C SER A 297 -21.48 -9.05 7.07
N HIS A 298 -22.60 -9.44 6.46
CA HIS A 298 -23.53 -8.48 5.84
C HIS A 298 -24.01 -7.44 6.87
N THR A 299 -24.37 -7.87 8.08
CA THR A 299 -24.82 -6.96 9.15
C THR A 299 -23.79 -5.90 9.49
N LEU A 300 -22.52 -6.29 9.64
CA LEU A 300 -21.42 -5.34 9.88
C LEU A 300 -21.31 -4.35 8.72
N LEU A 301 -21.24 -4.84 7.48
CA LEU A 301 -21.07 -3.99 6.31
C LEU A 301 -22.26 -3.04 6.11
N THR A 302 -23.49 -3.49 6.37
CA THR A 302 -24.69 -2.65 6.36
C THR A 302 -24.66 -1.60 7.48
N HIS A 303 -24.13 -1.94 8.66
CA HIS A 303 -23.96 -0.98 9.73
C HIS A 303 -22.95 0.13 9.36
N LEU A 304 -21.86 -0.22 8.68
CA LEU A 304 -20.81 0.73 8.31
C LEU A 304 -21.16 1.61 7.10
N PHE A 305 -21.83 1.05 6.09
CA PHE A 305 -22.05 1.72 4.80
C PHE A 305 -23.53 1.96 4.45
N GLY A 306 -24.47 1.43 5.24
CA GLY A 306 -25.90 1.46 4.94
C GLY A 306 -26.35 0.34 3.99
N GLN A 307 -27.50 0.52 3.33
CA GLN A 307 -28.04 -0.50 2.43
C GLN A 307 -27.17 -0.66 1.17
N SER A 308 -26.85 -1.90 0.84
CA SER A 308 -26.01 -2.21 -0.32
C SER A 308 -26.72 -1.86 -1.63
N PRO A 309 -26.02 -1.31 -2.65
CA PRO A 309 -26.59 -1.01 -3.96
C PRO A 309 -27.11 -2.25 -4.73
N VAL A 310 -26.71 -3.45 -4.32
CA VAL A 310 -27.11 -4.73 -4.94
C VAL A 310 -28.09 -5.55 -4.09
N ALA A 311 -28.47 -5.04 -2.92
CA ALA A 311 -29.45 -5.66 -2.04
C ALA A 311 -30.86 -5.03 -2.15
N ALA A 312 -31.02 -4.08 -3.09
CA ALA A 312 -32.29 -3.44 -3.42
C ALA A 312 -33.04 -4.20 -4.53
#